data_AF-A0AAJ3YXN5-F1
#
_entry.id   AF-A0AAJ3YXN5-F1
#
_cell.length_a   1.000
_cell.length_b   1.000
_cell.length_c   1.000
_cell.angle_alpha   90.00
_cell.angle_beta   90.00
_cell.angle_gamma   90.00
#
_symmetry.space_group_name_H-M   'P 1'
#
loop_
_entity.id
_entity.type
_entity.pdbx_description
1 polymer ?
#
loop_
_entity_poly.entity_id
_entity_poly.type
_entity_poly.pdbx_seq_one_letter_code
_entity_poly.pdbx_strand_id
1 'polypeptide(L)'
;MSGTALPAFRLNIDQSRLTELKKDIWSDKAVPGMLQTSSANIPVFVSYRGSHTRKLKKKSYDIQYRKHSKNGESEFHLNAEFNDPSYIRNRLSFHFFEKIGVLSPSASHVFLYINGKKEGIYLKIESVDDTFLKKRNLEDGAIYYAVDDDANFSLLSSFDKQAKKNLLQGYERKSGSVRHDDALQEFIYFINTAKDDVFAKEIKRYLHVKQYLLWLIGAVCTQNFDAFVHNYALYFNEKTGSFQIIPWDYDATWGRNINGKEMKHDRIPVTGYNTLSARLLDIPAFKAQYSILMRHILQHEFTISRLSPFLTKWHADLTPFLQMDPYTTITSEQLEDEQKQIFQYIEKRKRFLLFELARL
;
A
#
# COMPACT_ATOMS: atom_id res chain seq x y z
N MET A 1 -6.22 -26.21 -20.17
CA MET A 1 -5.20 -25.14 -20.19
C MET A 1 -5.86 -23.87 -20.73
N SER A 2 -6.43 -23.03 -19.87
CA SER A 2 -6.87 -21.68 -20.25
C SER A 2 -5.84 -20.70 -19.70
N GLY A 3 -4.82 -20.38 -20.48
CA GLY A 3 -3.84 -19.37 -20.11
C GLY A 3 -4.53 -18.03 -19.96
N THR A 4 -4.62 -17.50 -18.75
CA THR A 4 -5.07 -16.14 -18.51
C THR A 4 -3.93 -15.20 -18.87
N ALA A 5 -3.87 -14.79 -20.14
CA ALA A 5 -2.97 -13.74 -20.59
C ALA A 5 -3.20 -12.45 -19.77
N LEU A 6 -2.12 -11.74 -19.42
CA LEU A 6 -2.24 -10.43 -18.76
C LEU A 6 -3.13 -9.49 -19.58
N PRO A 7 -4.07 -8.77 -18.95
CA PRO A 7 -4.86 -7.77 -19.65
C PRO A 7 -3.95 -6.74 -20.33
N ALA A 8 -4.16 -6.51 -21.61
CA ALA A 8 -3.42 -5.51 -22.37
C ALA A 8 -4.08 -4.13 -22.25
N PHE A 9 -3.34 -3.16 -21.70
CA PHE A 9 -3.75 -1.76 -21.61
C PHE A 9 -3.03 -0.97 -22.70
N ARG A 10 -3.79 -0.32 -23.60
CA ARG A 10 -3.23 0.49 -24.69
C ARG A 10 -3.59 1.94 -24.44
N LEU A 11 -2.59 2.73 -24.06
CA LEU A 11 -2.74 4.14 -23.78
C LEU A 11 -2.26 4.97 -24.97
N ASN A 12 -3.18 5.69 -25.60
CA ASN A 12 -2.88 6.59 -26.70
C ASN A 12 -2.86 8.03 -26.17
N ILE A 13 -1.72 8.70 -26.33
CA ILE A 13 -1.46 10.07 -25.89
C ILE A 13 -0.93 10.83 -27.09
N ASP A 14 -1.50 12.00 -27.39
CA ASP A 14 -0.99 12.86 -28.46
C ASP A 14 0.52 13.15 -28.27
N GLN A 15 1.29 13.13 -29.36
CA GLN A 15 2.75 13.21 -29.27
C GLN A 15 3.23 14.53 -28.66
N SER A 16 2.52 15.64 -28.89
CA SER A 16 2.84 16.93 -28.26
C SER A 16 2.63 16.88 -26.74
N ARG A 17 1.57 16.20 -26.29
CA ARG A 17 1.24 16.01 -24.87
C ARG A 17 2.18 15.04 -24.17
N LEU A 18 2.59 13.99 -24.84
CA LEU A 18 3.62 13.08 -24.33
C LEU A 18 4.96 13.81 -24.15
N THR A 19 5.25 14.78 -25.01
CA THR A 19 6.44 15.64 -24.90
C THR A 19 6.31 16.61 -23.72
N GLU A 20 5.12 17.19 -23.50
CA GLU A 20 4.81 18.00 -22.31
C GLU A 20 5.06 17.20 -21.03
N LEU A 21 4.52 15.98 -20.93
CA LEU A 21 4.70 15.10 -19.77
C LEU A 21 6.20 14.79 -19.52
N LYS A 22 7.00 14.63 -20.57
CA LYS A 22 8.44 14.32 -20.46
C LYS A 22 9.31 15.54 -20.11
N LYS A 23 8.82 16.75 -20.35
CA LYS A 23 9.59 17.99 -20.15
C LYS A 23 9.93 18.23 -18.69
N ASP A 24 8.95 17.98 -17.82
CA ASP A 24 9.12 18.09 -16.37
C ASP A 24 8.51 16.86 -15.70
N ILE A 25 9.39 15.92 -15.32
CA ILE A 25 8.97 14.68 -14.67
C ILE A 25 8.37 14.94 -13.27
N TRP A 26 8.61 16.11 -12.67
CA TRP A 26 8.11 16.47 -11.34
C TRP A 26 6.74 17.13 -11.39
N SER A 27 6.25 17.47 -12.59
CA SER A 27 4.92 18.04 -12.75
C SER A 27 3.83 17.00 -12.45
N ASP A 28 2.87 17.38 -11.62
CA ASP A 28 1.63 16.62 -11.39
C ASP A 28 0.53 16.97 -12.40
N LYS A 29 0.82 17.84 -13.36
CA LYS A 29 -0.13 18.24 -14.40
C LYS A 29 -0.42 17.07 -15.32
N ALA A 30 -1.64 16.55 -15.24
CA ALA A 30 -2.07 15.46 -16.09
C ALA A 30 -2.36 15.92 -17.53
N VAL A 31 -2.06 15.04 -18.49
CA VAL A 31 -2.31 15.25 -19.92
C VAL A 31 -3.45 14.37 -20.43
N PRO A 32 -4.23 14.82 -21.41
CA PRO A 32 -5.31 14.03 -22.00
C PRO A 32 -4.78 12.80 -22.75
N GLY A 33 -5.38 11.64 -22.50
CA GLY A 33 -5.14 10.41 -23.25
C GLY A 33 -6.42 9.60 -23.49
N MET A 34 -6.26 8.46 -24.17
CA MET A 34 -7.31 7.48 -24.43
C MET A 34 -6.81 6.09 -24.04
N LEU A 35 -7.47 5.46 -23.07
CA LEU A 35 -7.16 4.11 -22.60
C LEU A 35 -8.08 3.10 -23.29
N GLN A 36 -7.48 2.20 -24.05
CA GLN A 36 -8.17 1.05 -24.64
C GLN A 36 -7.84 -0.21 -23.83
N THR A 37 -8.88 -0.86 -23.31
CA THR A 37 -8.84 -2.17 -22.67
C THR A 37 -9.56 -3.20 -23.55
N SER A 38 -9.69 -4.45 -23.10
CA SER A 38 -10.47 -5.47 -23.81
C SER A 38 -11.96 -5.14 -23.90
N SER A 39 -12.48 -4.35 -22.98
CA SER A 39 -13.93 -4.09 -22.84
C SER A 39 -14.34 -2.67 -23.20
N ALA A 40 -13.40 -1.72 -23.30
CA ALA A 40 -13.74 -0.33 -23.46
C ALA A 40 -12.62 0.50 -24.08
N ASN A 41 -13.00 1.64 -24.65
CA ASN A 41 -12.12 2.72 -25.06
C ASN A 41 -12.54 3.99 -24.32
N ILE A 42 -11.73 4.47 -23.38
CA ILE A 42 -12.15 5.42 -22.36
C ILE A 42 -11.20 6.63 -22.34
N PRO A 43 -11.74 7.86 -22.40
CA PRO A 43 -10.91 9.05 -22.25
C PRO A 43 -10.40 9.18 -20.81
N VAL A 44 -9.09 9.41 -20.68
CA VAL A 44 -8.40 9.54 -19.39
C VAL A 44 -7.55 10.81 -19.34
N PHE A 45 -7.12 11.18 -18.14
CA PHE A 45 -5.98 12.02 -17.87
C PHE A 45 -4.83 11.16 -17.33
N VAL A 46 -3.61 11.51 -17.69
CA VAL A 46 -2.40 10.74 -17.40
C VAL A 46 -1.35 11.68 -16.83
N SER A 47 -0.79 11.35 -15.67
CA SER A 47 0.40 12.00 -15.12
C SER A 47 1.42 10.95 -14.66
N TYR A 48 2.65 11.38 -14.40
CA TYR A 48 3.59 10.53 -13.67
C TYR A 48 3.22 10.50 -12.19
N ARG A 49 3.50 9.36 -11.52
CA ARG A 49 3.27 9.21 -10.09
C ARG A 49 4.52 8.81 -9.32
N GLY A 50 4.44 8.97 -8.00
CA GLY A 50 5.51 8.66 -7.05
C GLY A 50 6.50 9.81 -6.89
N SER A 51 7.59 9.56 -6.19
CA SER A 51 8.66 10.54 -5.97
C SER A 51 9.95 10.07 -6.66
N HIS A 52 10.80 9.34 -5.95
CA HIS A 52 12.07 8.83 -6.49
C HIS A 52 11.87 7.94 -7.74
N THR A 53 10.74 7.23 -7.84
CA THR A 53 10.39 6.36 -8.98
C THR A 53 10.24 7.14 -10.31
N ARG A 54 9.98 8.45 -10.27
CA ARG A 54 9.94 9.29 -11.49
C ARG A 54 11.29 9.38 -12.18
N LYS A 55 12.39 9.20 -11.46
CA LYS A 55 13.75 9.18 -12.02
C LYS A 55 14.06 7.88 -12.76
N LEU A 56 13.31 6.80 -12.52
CA LEU A 56 13.55 5.49 -13.13
C LEU A 56 13.23 5.52 -14.63
N LYS A 57 13.92 4.66 -15.39
CA LYS A 57 13.75 4.61 -16.85
C LYS A 57 12.31 4.24 -17.25
N LYS A 58 11.75 3.23 -16.58
CA LYS A 58 10.36 2.82 -16.68
C LYS A 58 9.52 3.63 -15.71
N LYS A 59 8.65 4.51 -16.23
CA LYS A 59 7.86 5.47 -15.44
C LYS A 59 6.63 4.79 -14.86
N SER A 60 6.15 5.27 -13.72
CA SER A 60 4.83 4.88 -13.19
C SER A 60 3.82 5.99 -13.47
N TYR A 61 2.55 5.64 -13.61
CA TYR A 61 1.50 6.56 -14.05
C TYR A 61 0.32 6.61 -13.08
N ASP A 62 -0.22 7.80 -12.89
CA ASP A 62 -1.56 8.02 -12.37
C ASP A 62 -2.54 8.13 -13.54
N ILE A 63 -3.64 7.37 -13.50
CA ILE A 63 -4.64 7.33 -14.56
C ILE A 63 -6.00 7.71 -14.00
N GLN A 64 -6.52 8.87 -14.42
CA GLN A 64 -7.82 9.38 -13.98
C GLN A 64 -8.81 9.30 -15.14
N TYR A 65 -9.98 8.72 -14.92
CA TYR A 65 -11.04 8.71 -15.94
C TYR A 65 -11.67 10.11 -16.05
N ARG A 66 -11.84 10.65 -17.26
CA ARG A 66 -12.42 12.01 -17.45
C ARG A 66 -13.88 12.12 -17.05
N LYS A 67 -14.58 10.99 -17.05
CA LYS A 67 -15.93 10.81 -16.54
C LYS A 67 -15.88 9.54 -15.71
N HIS A 68 -16.60 9.49 -14.59
CA HIS A 68 -16.67 8.28 -13.77
C HIS A 68 -16.93 7.07 -14.68
N SER A 69 -16.04 6.06 -14.58
CA SER A 69 -16.20 4.87 -15.40
C SER A 69 -17.50 4.16 -15.01
N LYS A 70 -18.13 3.46 -15.95
CA LYS A 70 -19.35 2.66 -15.68
C LYS A 70 -19.15 1.61 -14.59
N ASN A 71 -17.90 1.26 -14.30
CA ASN A 71 -17.54 0.24 -13.32
C ASN A 71 -17.38 0.83 -11.91
N GLY A 72 -17.70 2.11 -11.72
CA GLY A 72 -17.48 2.81 -10.46
C GLY A 72 -16.00 2.77 -10.10
N GLU A 73 -15.12 3.26 -10.96
CA GLU A 73 -13.71 3.57 -10.66
C GLU A 73 -13.42 4.96 -11.24
N SER A 74 -12.91 5.88 -10.42
CA SER A 74 -12.54 7.27 -10.80
C SER A 74 -11.11 7.35 -11.30
N GLU A 75 -10.21 6.63 -10.66
CA GLU A 75 -8.78 6.63 -10.94
C GLU A 75 -8.15 5.30 -10.51
N PHE A 76 -6.98 5.01 -11.07
CA PHE A 76 -6.14 3.90 -10.64
C PHE A 76 -4.68 4.23 -10.96
N HIS A 77 -3.78 3.47 -10.36
CA HIS A 77 -2.35 3.68 -10.51
C HIS A 77 -1.73 2.53 -11.30
N LEU A 78 -0.78 2.86 -12.17
CA LEU A 78 0.06 1.90 -12.89
C LEU A 78 1.49 2.00 -12.37
N ASN A 79 1.86 1.08 -11.49
CA ASN A 79 3.23 0.98 -11.01
C ASN A 79 4.07 0.13 -11.94
N ALA A 80 5.26 0.63 -12.26
CA ALA A 80 6.25 -0.13 -13.00
C ALA A 80 6.86 -1.28 -12.17
N GLU A 81 6.77 -1.20 -10.84
CA GLU A 81 7.38 -2.12 -9.86
C GLU A 81 8.87 -2.37 -10.19
N PHE A 82 9.55 -1.33 -10.69
CA PHE A 82 10.81 -1.48 -11.44
C PHE A 82 11.98 -1.96 -10.57
N ASN A 83 11.97 -1.62 -9.28
CA ASN A 83 12.99 -2.06 -8.33
C ASN A 83 12.65 -3.39 -7.66
N ASP A 84 11.43 -3.91 -7.80
CA ASP A 84 11.05 -5.22 -7.29
C ASP A 84 11.40 -6.31 -8.32
N PRO A 85 12.45 -7.12 -8.08
CA PRO A 85 12.83 -8.17 -9.03
C PRO A 85 11.79 -9.29 -9.17
N SER A 86 10.74 -9.32 -8.34
CA SER A 86 9.63 -10.27 -8.48
C SER A 86 8.40 -9.69 -9.18
N TYR A 87 8.30 -8.37 -9.34
CA TYR A 87 7.08 -7.62 -9.69
C TYR A 87 5.87 -7.80 -8.74
N ILE A 88 5.88 -8.73 -7.79
CA ILE A 88 4.68 -9.14 -7.06
C ILE A 88 4.66 -8.78 -5.58
N ARG A 89 5.71 -8.19 -4.99
CA ARG A 89 5.75 -7.90 -3.54
C ARG A 89 4.66 -6.97 -3.10
N ASN A 90 4.40 -5.91 -3.86
CA ASN A 90 3.35 -4.95 -3.55
C ASN A 90 1.95 -5.60 -3.62
N ARG A 91 1.71 -6.39 -4.68
CA ARG A 91 0.48 -7.18 -4.84
C ARG A 91 0.28 -8.20 -3.72
N LEU A 92 1.34 -8.92 -3.36
CA LEU A 92 1.33 -9.93 -2.30
C LEU A 92 1.03 -9.30 -0.94
N SER A 93 1.62 -8.14 -0.67
CA SER A 93 1.35 -7.39 0.55
C SER A 93 -0.11 -7.00 0.66
N PHE A 94 -0.68 -6.34 -0.35
CA PHE A 94 -2.10 -5.96 -0.33
C PHE A 94 -3.02 -7.17 -0.19
N HIS A 95 -2.73 -8.26 -0.91
CA HIS A 95 -3.47 -9.50 -0.76
C HIS A 95 -3.38 -10.07 0.65
N PHE A 96 -2.20 -10.03 1.28
CA PHE A 96 -2.03 -10.49 2.64
C PHE A 96 -2.83 -9.64 3.65
N PHE A 97 -2.83 -8.31 3.51
CA PHE A 97 -3.66 -7.42 4.33
C PHE A 97 -5.15 -7.74 4.20
N GLU A 98 -5.63 -7.95 2.98
CA GLU A 98 -7.02 -8.37 2.73
C GLU A 98 -7.32 -9.70 3.44
N LYS A 99 -6.42 -10.69 3.37
CA LYS A 99 -6.62 -12.01 4.02
C LYS A 99 -6.67 -11.95 5.53
N ILE A 100 -5.94 -11.02 6.16
CA ILE A 100 -6.01 -10.83 7.61
C ILE A 100 -7.14 -9.89 8.04
N GLY A 101 -7.97 -9.42 7.11
CA GLY A 101 -9.17 -8.61 7.39
C GLY A 101 -8.95 -7.10 7.43
N VAL A 102 -7.83 -6.61 6.89
CA VAL A 102 -7.56 -5.16 6.76
C VAL A 102 -8.08 -4.69 5.41
N LEU A 103 -8.74 -3.52 5.39
CA LEU A 103 -9.12 -2.86 4.15
C LEU A 103 -7.84 -2.61 3.33
N SER A 104 -7.81 -3.10 2.09
CA SER A 104 -6.60 -3.03 1.25
C SER A 104 -6.96 -2.78 -0.22
N PRO A 105 -6.12 -2.03 -0.97
CA PRO A 105 -6.32 -1.82 -2.40
C PRO A 105 -6.29 -3.13 -3.20
N SER A 106 -7.19 -3.27 -4.16
CA SER A 106 -7.09 -4.34 -5.15
C SER A 106 -5.89 -4.11 -6.07
N ALA A 107 -5.14 -5.16 -6.39
CA ALA A 107 -4.00 -5.07 -7.30
C ALA A 107 -3.89 -6.24 -8.28
N SER A 108 -3.61 -5.94 -9.54
CA SER A 108 -3.51 -6.92 -10.63
C SER A 108 -2.53 -6.47 -11.71
N HIS A 109 -1.81 -7.42 -12.31
CA HIS A 109 -0.85 -7.10 -13.36
C HIS A 109 -1.56 -6.87 -14.70
N VAL A 110 -1.01 -5.94 -15.48
CA VAL A 110 -1.40 -5.64 -16.85
C VAL A 110 -0.15 -5.53 -17.72
N PHE A 111 -0.31 -5.69 -19.03
CA PHE A 111 0.75 -5.36 -19.98
C PHE A 111 0.43 -4.03 -20.66
N LEU A 112 1.28 -3.02 -20.47
CA LEU A 112 1.05 -1.66 -20.95
C LEU A 112 1.67 -1.46 -22.33
N TYR A 113 0.94 -0.73 -23.17
CA TYR A 113 1.42 -0.14 -24.41
C TYR A 113 1.14 1.36 -24.37
N ILE A 114 2.11 2.19 -24.80
CA ILE A 114 1.91 3.63 -25.02
C ILE A 114 2.16 3.94 -26.49
N ASN A 115 1.18 4.51 -27.19
CA ASN A 115 1.24 4.83 -28.62
C ASN A 115 1.74 3.64 -29.48
N GLY A 116 1.23 2.44 -29.19
CA GLY A 116 1.59 1.19 -29.88
C GLY A 116 2.93 0.57 -29.45
N LYS A 117 3.76 1.26 -28.67
CA LYS A 117 5.03 0.73 -28.15
C LYS A 117 4.80 -0.07 -26.88
N LYS A 118 5.50 -1.20 -26.74
CA LYS A 118 5.47 -2.01 -25.51
C LYS A 118 6.13 -1.22 -24.39
N GLU A 119 5.41 -1.02 -23.29
CA GLU A 119 5.97 -0.44 -22.07
C GLU A 119 6.24 -1.52 -21.02
N GLY A 120 5.69 -2.73 -21.17
CA GLY A 120 6.01 -3.88 -20.34
C GLY A 120 4.97 -4.22 -19.28
N ILE A 121 5.39 -4.95 -18.26
CA ILE A 121 4.56 -5.40 -17.14
C ILE A 121 4.35 -4.25 -16.15
N TYR A 122 3.10 -4.00 -15.76
CA TYR A 122 2.75 -3.01 -14.73
C TYR A 122 1.79 -3.62 -13.72
N LEU A 123 1.85 -3.13 -12.48
CA LEU A 123 0.84 -3.40 -11.47
C LEU A 123 -0.23 -2.30 -11.51
N LYS A 124 -1.47 -2.67 -11.87
CA LYS A 124 -2.65 -1.83 -11.67
C LYS A 124 -3.05 -1.91 -10.21
N ILE A 125 -3.06 -0.76 -9.52
CA ILE A 125 -3.46 -0.62 -8.12
C ILE A 125 -4.70 0.26 -8.07
N GLU A 126 -5.72 -0.21 -7.36
CA GLU A 126 -6.93 0.56 -7.05
C GLU A 126 -6.57 1.81 -6.24
N SER A 127 -7.15 2.97 -6.57
CA SER A 127 -7.04 4.13 -5.71
C SER A 127 -7.91 4.00 -4.47
N VAL A 128 -7.42 4.48 -3.33
CA VAL A 128 -8.16 4.55 -2.08
C VAL A 128 -8.86 5.91 -2.03
N ASP A 129 -10.04 5.97 -2.62
CA ASP A 129 -10.90 7.17 -2.68
C ASP A 129 -12.35 6.84 -2.28
N ASP A 130 -13.29 7.78 -2.45
CA ASP A 130 -14.71 7.54 -2.13
C ASP A 130 -15.28 6.35 -2.92
N THR A 131 -14.72 6.07 -4.08
CA THR A 131 -15.13 4.95 -4.92
C THR A 131 -14.64 3.62 -4.35
N PHE A 132 -13.45 3.57 -3.75
CA PHE A 132 -12.97 2.42 -2.96
C PHE A 132 -13.95 2.05 -1.84
N LEU A 133 -14.49 3.04 -1.13
CA LEU A 133 -15.47 2.85 -0.08
C LEU A 133 -16.80 2.30 -0.63
N LYS A 134 -17.33 2.95 -1.68
CA LYS A 134 -18.59 2.57 -2.33
C LYS A 134 -18.57 1.15 -2.87
N LYS A 135 -17.48 0.74 -3.55
CA LYS A 135 -17.34 -0.64 -4.07
C LYS A 135 -17.42 -1.72 -2.99
N ARG A 136 -17.05 -1.37 -1.76
CA ARG A 136 -17.06 -2.27 -0.61
C ARG A 136 -18.30 -2.11 0.27
N ASN A 137 -19.28 -1.30 -0.17
CA ASN A 137 -20.45 -0.93 0.62
C ASN A 137 -20.08 -0.41 2.02
N LEU A 138 -18.96 0.32 2.10
CA LEU A 138 -18.56 1.00 3.33
C LEU A 138 -19.31 2.33 3.45
N GLU A 139 -19.43 2.79 4.68
CA GLU A 139 -20.01 4.10 4.98
C GLU A 139 -19.13 5.20 4.37
N ASP A 140 -19.75 6.31 3.98
CA ASP A 140 -19.02 7.49 3.53
C ASP A 140 -18.10 8.02 4.66
N GLY A 141 -17.16 8.88 4.27
CA GLY A 141 -16.32 9.61 5.21
C GLY A 141 -15.13 10.25 4.54
N ALA A 142 -14.01 10.33 5.26
CA ALA A 142 -12.81 11.01 4.79
C ALA A 142 -11.65 10.05 4.61
N ILE A 143 -10.80 10.36 3.62
CA ILE A 143 -9.58 9.62 3.33
C ILE A 143 -8.40 10.58 3.38
N TYR A 144 -7.37 10.20 4.13
CA TYR A 144 -6.11 10.94 4.25
C TYR A 144 -4.95 10.04 3.84
N TYR A 145 -4.09 10.49 2.94
CA TYR A 145 -2.85 9.80 2.58
C TYR A 145 -1.70 10.30 3.45
N ALA A 146 -0.92 9.38 4.01
CA ALA A 146 0.36 9.70 4.63
C ALA A 146 1.38 9.96 3.51
N VAL A 147 1.84 11.21 3.37
CA VAL A 147 2.69 11.68 2.25
C VAL A 147 4.10 12.09 2.67
N ASP A 148 4.37 12.21 3.97
CA ASP A 148 5.71 12.35 4.52
C ASP A 148 5.78 11.84 5.98
N ASP A 149 6.99 11.84 6.56
CA ASP A 149 7.29 11.31 7.89
C ASP A 149 6.60 12.04 9.07
N ASP A 150 5.90 13.16 8.84
CA ASP A 150 5.06 13.80 9.84
C ASP A 150 3.70 13.10 10.02
N ALA A 151 3.32 12.14 9.16
CA ALA A 151 2.19 11.24 9.40
C ALA A 151 2.52 10.14 10.43
N ASN A 152 3.01 10.54 11.60
CA ASN A 152 3.66 9.68 12.59
C ASN A 152 2.87 9.49 13.90
N PHE A 153 1.61 9.94 13.95
CA PHE A 153 0.75 9.92 15.14
C PHE A 153 1.35 10.64 16.38
N SER A 154 2.32 11.55 16.19
CA SER A 154 2.97 12.32 17.24
C SER A 154 2.62 13.81 17.16
N LEU A 155 2.77 14.52 18.29
CA LEU A 155 2.78 15.99 18.34
C LEU A 155 4.06 16.60 17.76
N LEU A 156 5.13 15.81 17.62
CA LEU A 156 6.45 16.27 17.21
C LEU A 156 6.73 16.00 15.72
N SER A 157 7.37 16.95 15.06
CA SER A 157 7.83 16.77 13.69
C SER A 157 8.98 15.75 13.63
N SER A 158 8.98 14.94 12.58
CA SER A 158 10.04 13.97 12.31
C SER A 158 11.38 14.65 12.00
N PHE A 159 11.35 15.87 11.43
CA PHE A 159 12.50 16.60 10.92
C PHE A 159 13.37 17.22 12.03
N ASP A 160 12.77 18.04 12.91
CA ASP A 160 13.50 18.82 13.93
C ASP A 160 13.15 18.44 15.38
N LYS A 161 12.24 17.47 15.56
CA LYS A 161 11.69 17.03 16.85
C LYS A 161 10.99 18.14 17.65
N GLN A 162 10.63 19.25 17.02
CA GLN A 162 9.82 20.31 17.63
C GLN A 162 8.33 19.99 17.50
N ALA A 163 7.51 20.71 18.26
CA ALA A 163 6.06 20.62 18.12
C ALA A 163 5.65 21.00 16.69
N LYS A 164 4.78 20.19 16.09
CA LYS A 164 4.20 20.48 14.78
C LYS A 164 3.43 21.80 14.83
N LYS A 165 3.54 22.57 13.75
CA LYS A 165 2.74 23.79 13.55
C LYS A 165 1.26 23.45 13.34
N ASN A 166 1.00 22.30 12.74
CA ASN A 166 -0.33 21.75 12.51
C ASN A 166 -0.27 20.22 12.66
N LEU A 167 -1.21 19.61 13.39
CA LEU A 167 -1.24 18.16 13.59
C LEU A 167 -1.60 17.38 12.31
N LEU A 168 -2.07 18.06 11.25
CA LEU A 168 -2.28 17.50 9.91
C LEU A 168 -1.00 17.41 9.07
N GLN A 169 0.14 17.92 9.53
CA GLN A 169 1.40 17.78 8.80
C GLN A 169 1.68 16.30 8.49
N GLY A 170 2.08 16.03 7.25
CA GLY A 170 2.28 14.69 6.70
C GLY A 170 1.04 14.02 6.12
N TYR A 171 -0.15 14.62 6.23
CA TYR A 171 -1.37 14.08 5.65
C TYR A 171 -1.88 14.93 4.48
N GLU A 172 -2.20 14.27 3.37
CA GLU A 172 -2.97 14.84 2.27
C GLU A 172 -4.41 14.36 2.34
N ARG A 173 -5.38 15.29 2.42
CA ARG A 173 -6.80 14.94 2.36
C ARG A 173 -7.21 14.58 0.92
N LYS A 174 -7.41 13.29 0.65
CA LYS A 174 -7.91 12.77 -0.62
C LYS A 174 -9.41 13.02 -0.78
N SER A 175 -10.17 12.84 0.28
CA SER A 175 -11.61 13.16 0.34
C SER A 175 -12.04 13.53 1.76
N GLY A 176 -13.21 14.15 1.91
CA GLY A 176 -13.74 14.64 3.18
C GLY A 176 -13.81 16.17 3.25
N SER A 177 -13.85 16.70 4.47
CA SER A 177 -14.12 18.12 4.74
C SER A 177 -13.33 18.61 5.96
N VAL A 178 -13.39 19.92 6.25
CA VAL A 178 -12.66 20.52 7.38
C VAL A 178 -13.04 19.89 8.73
N ARG A 179 -14.31 19.48 8.91
CA ARG A 179 -14.74 18.76 10.14
C ARG A 179 -13.96 17.47 10.38
N HIS A 180 -13.57 16.79 9.30
CA HIS A 180 -12.77 15.57 9.38
C HIS A 180 -11.32 15.88 9.75
N ASP A 181 -10.81 17.04 9.32
CA ASP A 181 -9.48 17.50 9.71
C ASP A 181 -9.44 17.74 11.22
N ASP A 182 -10.48 18.37 11.78
CA ASP A 182 -10.62 18.57 13.23
C ASP A 182 -10.64 17.23 13.98
N ALA A 183 -11.36 16.22 13.47
CA ALA A 183 -11.40 14.89 14.06
C ALA A 183 -10.03 14.18 14.03
N LEU A 184 -9.25 14.34 12.95
CA LEU A 184 -7.90 13.78 12.86
C LEU A 184 -6.94 14.48 13.84
N GLN A 185 -7.01 15.81 13.94
CA GLN A 185 -6.22 16.57 14.90
C GLN A 185 -6.57 16.21 16.34
N GLU A 186 -7.85 16.08 16.67
CA GLU A 186 -8.33 15.64 17.98
C GLU A 186 -7.82 14.23 18.29
N PHE A 187 -7.90 13.32 17.33
CA PHE A 187 -7.37 11.96 17.49
C PHE A 187 -5.86 11.98 17.79
N ILE A 188 -5.05 12.69 16.99
CA ILE A 188 -3.60 12.79 17.20
C ILE A 188 -3.31 13.42 18.58
N TYR A 189 -4.02 14.47 18.96
CA TYR A 189 -3.88 15.09 20.27
C TYR A 189 -4.20 14.11 21.40
N PHE A 190 -5.30 13.37 21.29
CA PHE A 190 -5.74 12.39 22.26
C PHE A 190 -4.70 11.27 22.47
N ILE A 191 -4.12 10.73 21.38
CA ILE A 191 -3.05 9.71 21.44
C ILE A 191 -1.88 10.17 22.29
N ASN A 192 -1.56 11.47 22.28
CA ASN A 192 -0.34 11.97 22.89
C ASN A 192 -0.54 12.57 24.29
N THR A 193 -1.77 12.93 24.66
CA THR A 193 -2.05 13.67 25.91
C THR A 193 -2.94 12.94 26.91
N ALA A 194 -3.74 11.97 26.45
CA ALA A 194 -4.58 11.20 27.35
C ALA A 194 -3.75 10.34 28.30
N LYS A 195 -4.08 10.36 29.59
CA LYS A 195 -3.55 9.42 30.59
C LYS A 195 -3.98 7.99 30.25
N ASP A 196 -3.21 6.99 30.67
CA ASP A 196 -3.40 5.59 30.26
C ASP A 196 -4.78 5.02 30.60
N ASP A 197 -5.34 5.38 31.76
CA ASP A 197 -6.68 4.95 32.19
C ASP A 197 -7.79 5.55 31.32
N VAL A 198 -7.62 6.81 30.89
CA VAL A 198 -8.53 7.49 29.96
C VAL A 198 -8.36 6.94 28.54
N PHE A 199 -7.11 6.78 28.09
CA PHE A 199 -6.78 6.24 26.78
C PHE A 199 -7.38 4.84 26.59
N ALA A 200 -7.19 3.94 27.57
CA ALA A 200 -7.72 2.58 27.51
C ALA A 200 -9.25 2.52 27.36
N LYS A 201 -9.98 3.48 27.96
CA LYS A 201 -11.45 3.55 27.92
C LYS A 201 -11.96 4.21 26.63
N GLU A 202 -11.35 5.33 26.23
CA GLU A 202 -11.93 6.23 25.25
C GLU A 202 -11.34 6.07 23.83
N ILE A 203 -10.18 5.41 23.65
CA ILE A 203 -9.52 5.30 22.33
C ILE A 203 -10.44 4.70 21.24
N LYS A 204 -11.38 3.82 21.63
CA LYS A 204 -12.33 3.19 20.70
C LYS A 204 -13.30 4.19 20.05
N ARG A 205 -13.45 5.39 20.62
CA ARG A 205 -14.22 6.49 20.01
C ARG A 205 -13.50 7.07 18.80
N TYR A 206 -12.17 7.01 18.79
CA TYR A 206 -11.35 7.58 17.72
C TYR A 206 -10.83 6.53 16.76
N LEU A 207 -10.61 5.30 17.21
CA LEU A 207 -9.92 4.27 16.45
C LEU A 207 -10.65 2.93 16.52
N HIS A 208 -10.82 2.30 15.37
CA HIS A 208 -11.21 0.90 15.33
C HIS A 208 -10.01 0.01 15.72
N VAL A 209 -9.78 -0.17 17.03
CA VAL A 209 -8.58 -0.81 17.60
C VAL A 209 -8.23 -2.15 16.95
N LYS A 210 -9.20 -3.06 16.76
CA LYS A 210 -8.94 -4.36 16.11
C LYS A 210 -8.35 -4.22 14.70
N GLN A 211 -8.88 -3.30 13.88
CA GLN A 211 -8.41 -3.09 12.51
C GLN A 211 -7.00 -2.48 12.51
N TYR A 212 -6.69 -1.58 13.45
CA TYR A 212 -5.33 -1.09 13.66
C TYR A 212 -4.37 -2.21 14.02
N LEU A 213 -4.72 -3.07 14.99
CA LEU A 213 -3.86 -4.18 15.39
C LEU A 213 -3.62 -5.18 14.24
N LEU A 214 -4.63 -5.46 13.42
CA LEU A 214 -4.47 -6.29 12.23
C LEU A 214 -3.54 -5.63 11.20
N TRP A 215 -3.68 -4.32 10.98
CA TRP A 215 -2.76 -3.57 10.13
C TRP A 215 -1.32 -3.61 10.67
N LEU A 216 -1.14 -3.43 11.98
CA LEU A 216 0.17 -3.49 12.64
C LEU A 216 0.82 -4.86 12.43
N ILE A 217 0.06 -5.95 12.62
CA ILE A 217 0.51 -7.32 12.34
C ILE A 217 0.92 -7.44 10.87
N GLY A 218 0.12 -6.89 9.95
CA GLY A 218 0.43 -6.87 8.52
C GLY A 218 1.77 -6.21 8.22
N ALA A 219 1.98 -4.98 8.71
CA ALA A 219 3.21 -4.21 8.54
C ALA A 219 4.44 -4.92 9.13
N VAL A 220 4.29 -5.53 10.32
CA VAL A 220 5.35 -6.31 10.97
C VAL A 220 5.65 -7.60 10.19
N CYS A 221 4.64 -8.30 9.67
CA CYS A 221 4.84 -9.53 8.90
C CYS A 221 5.51 -9.30 7.55
N THR A 222 5.12 -8.26 6.81
CA THR A 222 5.69 -7.94 5.49
C THR A 222 7.00 -7.16 5.58
N GLN A 223 7.22 -6.47 6.71
CA GLN A 223 8.41 -5.69 7.04
C GLN A 223 8.63 -4.48 6.12
N ASN A 224 7.55 -3.73 5.85
CA ASN A 224 7.66 -2.39 5.30
C ASN A 224 8.15 -1.45 6.40
N PHE A 225 9.36 -0.91 6.26
CA PHE A 225 9.98 -0.04 7.26
C PHE A 225 9.28 1.30 7.41
N ASP A 226 8.82 1.87 6.31
CA ASP A 226 8.24 3.21 6.29
C ASP A 226 6.75 3.19 6.66
N ALA A 227 6.13 1.99 6.70
CA ALA A 227 4.71 1.82 6.99
C ALA A 227 4.21 2.48 8.26
N PHE A 228 5.06 2.70 9.27
CA PHE A 228 4.61 3.20 10.58
C PHE A 228 4.38 4.70 10.61
N VAL A 229 4.94 5.44 9.64
CA VAL A 229 4.89 6.91 9.55
C VAL A 229 4.61 7.43 8.14
N HIS A 230 4.51 6.53 7.16
CA HIS A 230 4.25 6.77 5.74
C HIS A 230 3.52 5.54 5.17
N ASN A 231 3.34 5.41 3.85
CA ASN A 231 2.90 4.15 3.22
C ASN A 231 1.55 3.60 3.78
N TYR A 232 0.65 4.51 4.15
CA TYR A 232 -0.72 4.16 4.52
C TYR A 232 -1.69 5.31 4.21
N ALA A 233 -2.98 4.97 4.17
CA ALA A 233 -4.08 5.90 4.19
C ALA A 233 -4.89 5.70 5.47
N LEU A 234 -5.49 6.78 5.97
CA LEU A 234 -6.51 6.75 7.03
C LEU A 234 -7.88 6.86 6.39
N TYR A 235 -8.79 6.00 6.81
CA TYR A 235 -10.22 6.10 6.52
C TYR A 235 -10.96 6.46 7.80
N PHE A 236 -11.63 7.60 7.81
CA PHE A 236 -12.58 7.99 8.85
C PHE A 236 -13.97 7.50 8.47
N ASN A 237 -14.58 6.64 9.28
CA ASN A 237 -15.94 6.16 9.07
C ASN A 237 -16.95 7.09 9.75
N GLU A 238 -17.83 7.71 8.98
CA GLU A 238 -18.79 8.71 9.50
C GLU A 238 -19.80 8.14 10.49
N LYS A 239 -20.19 6.88 10.30
CA LYS A 239 -21.19 6.24 11.16
C LYS A 239 -20.64 5.88 12.53
N THR A 240 -19.38 5.45 12.59
CA THR A 240 -18.74 5.06 13.86
C THR A 240 -17.94 6.19 14.49
N GLY A 241 -17.59 7.23 13.73
CA GLY A 241 -16.73 8.32 14.16
C GLY A 241 -15.27 7.92 14.37
N SER A 242 -14.83 6.79 13.80
CA SER A 242 -13.53 6.18 14.11
C SER A 242 -12.67 5.95 12.87
N PHE A 243 -11.35 6.08 13.04
CA PHE A 243 -10.35 5.82 12.01
C PHE A 243 -10.03 4.33 11.85
N GLN A 244 -9.64 3.97 10.64
CA GLN A 244 -9.03 2.70 10.23
C GLN A 244 -7.82 2.99 9.34
N ILE A 245 -6.86 2.07 9.30
CA ILE A 245 -5.67 2.18 8.45
C ILE A 245 -5.77 1.26 7.24
N ILE A 246 -5.37 1.77 6.08
CA ILE A 246 -5.31 1.08 4.79
C ILE A 246 -3.85 1.11 4.31
N PRO A 247 -3.22 -0.02 3.97
CA PRO A 247 -1.82 -0.05 3.53
C PRO A 247 -1.65 0.57 2.13
N TRP A 248 -0.50 1.19 1.89
CA TRP A 248 -0.13 1.78 0.60
C TRP A 248 1.38 1.60 0.33
N ASP A 249 1.79 1.39 -0.92
CA ASP A 249 3.20 1.30 -1.33
C ASP A 249 4.04 0.25 -0.55
N TYR A 250 3.78 -1.04 -0.80
CA TYR A 250 4.38 -2.19 -0.09
C TYR A 250 5.28 -3.06 -0.98
N ASP A 251 6.03 -2.47 -1.91
CA ASP A 251 7.01 -3.17 -2.75
C ASP A 251 8.31 -3.53 -1.99
N ALA A 252 8.77 -2.64 -1.10
CA ALA A 252 9.94 -2.83 -0.24
C ALA A 252 9.66 -3.75 0.97
N THR A 253 9.33 -5.00 0.67
CA THR A 253 8.83 -5.99 1.65
C THR A 253 9.37 -7.39 1.35
N TRP A 254 8.97 -8.38 2.16
CA TRP A 254 9.28 -9.80 1.94
C TRP A 254 10.78 -10.08 1.80
N GLY A 255 11.60 -9.34 2.56
CA GLY A 255 13.06 -9.49 2.58
C GLY A 255 13.79 -8.75 1.47
N ARG A 256 13.16 -7.76 0.82
CA ARG A 256 13.84 -6.76 0.00
C ARG A 256 13.61 -5.34 0.49
N ASN A 257 14.58 -4.46 0.24
CA ASN A 257 14.45 -3.02 0.48
C ASN A 257 13.99 -2.28 -0.79
N ILE A 258 13.84 -0.95 -0.69
CA ILE A 258 13.40 -0.05 -1.78
C ILE A 258 14.24 -0.11 -3.07
N ASN A 259 15.46 -0.66 -3.01
CA ASN A 259 16.36 -0.82 -4.15
C ASN A 259 16.36 -2.26 -4.70
N GLY A 260 15.44 -3.11 -4.25
CA GLY A 260 15.39 -4.52 -4.64
C GLY A 260 16.52 -5.36 -4.05
N LYS A 261 17.28 -4.86 -3.06
CA LYS A 261 18.37 -5.62 -2.42
C LYS A 261 17.84 -6.43 -1.24
N GLU A 262 18.47 -7.57 -0.98
CA GLU A 262 18.12 -8.43 0.15
C GLU A 262 18.22 -7.66 1.48
N MET A 263 17.25 -7.93 2.34
CA MET A 263 17.10 -7.33 3.65
C MET A 263 16.93 -8.43 4.69
N LYS A 264 17.59 -8.26 5.84
CA LYS A 264 17.44 -9.20 6.96
C LYS A 264 16.00 -9.25 7.44
N HIS A 265 15.56 -10.40 7.93
CA HIS A 265 14.19 -10.66 8.35
C HIS A 265 13.88 -10.15 9.77
N ASP A 266 14.85 -9.63 10.51
CA ASP A 266 14.78 -9.32 11.95
C ASP A 266 14.73 -7.81 12.24
N ARG A 267 14.52 -6.96 11.23
CA ARG A 267 14.75 -5.52 11.39
C ARG A 267 13.64 -4.76 12.09
N ILE A 268 12.41 -5.24 11.99
CA ILE A 268 11.24 -4.62 12.63
C ILE A 268 10.85 -5.53 13.80
N PRO A 269 10.78 -5.02 15.04
CA PRO A 269 10.39 -5.82 16.20
C PRO A 269 8.92 -6.23 16.12
N VAL A 270 8.51 -7.17 16.97
CA VAL A 270 7.11 -7.63 17.00
C VAL A 270 6.12 -6.51 17.36
N THR A 271 6.58 -5.46 18.05
CA THR A 271 5.75 -4.31 18.43
C THR A 271 5.55 -3.29 17.30
N GLY A 272 6.31 -3.39 16.21
CA GLY A 272 6.40 -2.33 15.21
C GLY A 272 6.92 -1.01 15.81
N TYR A 273 6.51 0.10 15.20
CA TYR A 273 6.89 1.45 15.58
C TYR A 273 5.69 2.41 15.61
N ASN A 274 5.98 3.70 15.84
CA ASN A 274 5.09 4.85 16.05
C ASN A 274 4.44 4.95 17.44
N THR A 275 4.01 6.17 17.76
CA THR A 275 3.45 6.52 19.08
C THR A 275 2.17 5.75 19.37
N LEU A 276 1.29 5.57 18.39
CA LEU A 276 0.01 4.90 18.58
C LEU A 276 0.19 3.40 18.91
N SER A 277 1.10 2.71 18.22
CA SER A 277 1.45 1.32 18.52
C SER A 277 1.97 1.19 19.95
N ALA A 278 2.90 2.07 20.36
CA ALA A 278 3.45 2.07 21.71
C ALA A 278 2.34 2.25 22.76
N ARG A 279 1.50 3.29 22.62
CA ARG A 279 0.38 3.56 23.53
C ARG A 279 -0.61 2.40 23.63
N LEU A 280 -0.97 1.78 22.50
CA LEU A 280 -1.88 0.63 22.51
C LEU A 280 -1.23 -0.58 23.20
N LEU A 281 0.03 -0.88 22.90
CA LEU A 281 0.70 -2.05 23.47
C LEU A 281 1.12 -1.87 24.94
N ASP A 282 1.12 -0.65 25.47
CA ASP A 282 1.28 -0.42 26.92
C ASP A 282 0.03 -0.81 27.72
N ILE A 283 -1.16 -0.80 27.09
CA ILE A 283 -2.41 -1.23 27.75
C ILE A 283 -2.52 -2.76 27.73
N PRO A 284 -2.60 -3.45 28.89
CA PRO A 284 -2.59 -4.91 28.96
C PRO A 284 -3.67 -5.59 28.11
N ALA A 285 -4.88 -5.03 28.06
CA ALA A 285 -5.99 -5.59 27.29
C ALA A 285 -5.72 -5.57 25.77
N PHE A 286 -5.17 -4.49 25.24
CA PHE A 286 -4.85 -4.37 23.81
C PHE A 286 -3.60 -5.17 23.45
N LYS A 287 -2.59 -5.20 24.31
CA LYS A 287 -1.43 -6.11 24.16
C LYS A 287 -1.85 -7.58 24.11
N ALA A 288 -2.74 -8.02 25.00
CA ALA A 288 -3.28 -9.38 24.97
C ALA A 288 -4.05 -9.66 23.67
N GLN A 289 -4.88 -8.71 23.23
CA GLN A 289 -5.60 -8.82 21.95
C GLN A 289 -4.63 -8.92 20.76
N TYR A 290 -3.60 -8.08 20.71
CA TYR A 290 -2.55 -8.11 19.69
C TYR A 290 -1.86 -9.48 19.67
N SER A 291 -1.45 -9.99 20.82
CA SER A 291 -0.74 -11.27 20.91
C SER A 291 -1.59 -12.46 20.47
N ILE A 292 -2.90 -12.45 20.74
CA ILE A 292 -3.83 -13.48 20.27
C ILE A 292 -3.97 -13.41 18.73
N LEU A 293 -4.23 -12.21 18.19
CA LEU A 293 -4.35 -12.02 16.74
C LEU A 293 -3.06 -12.39 16.00
N MET A 294 -1.91 -11.98 16.53
CA MET A 294 -0.60 -12.24 15.95
C MET A 294 -0.30 -13.75 15.91
N ARG A 295 -0.54 -14.48 17.01
CA ARG A 295 -0.37 -15.94 17.03
C ARG A 295 -1.23 -16.62 15.98
N HIS A 296 -2.51 -16.25 15.89
CA HIS A 296 -3.43 -16.81 14.91
C HIS A 296 -2.95 -16.55 13.47
N ILE A 297 -2.57 -15.30 13.15
CA ILE A 297 -2.09 -14.93 11.81
C ILE A 297 -0.80 -15.67 11.46
N LEU A 298 0.18 -15.75 12.38
CA LEU A 298 1.42 -16.49 12.14
C LEU A 298 1.17 -17.99 11.94
N GLN A 299 0.17 -18.57 12.60
CA GLN A 299 -0.17 -19.99 12.48
C GLN A 299 -0.92 -20.32 11.19
N HIS A 300 -1.83 -19.45 10.73
CA HIS A 300 -2.79 -19.79 9.69
C HIS A 300 -2.64 -18.98 8.40
N GLU A 301 -2.37 -17.68 8.48
CA GLU A 301 -2.39 -16.79 7.29
C GLU A 301 -0.98 -16.48 6.77
N PHE A 302 0.01 -16.24 7.65
CA PHE A 302 1.40 -15.98 7.28
C PHE A 302 2.18 -17.30 7.17
N THR A 303 1.79 -18.14 6.22
CA THR A 303 2.39 -19.45 5.97
C THR A 303 2.69 -19.66 4.49
N ILE A 304 3.71 -20.47 4.19
CA ILE A 304 4.05 -20.81 2.80
C ILE A 304 2.86 -21.51 2.12
N SER A 305 2.19 -22.45 2.78
CA SER A 305 1.05 -23.16 2.20
C SER A 305 -0.11 -22.23 1.85
N ARG A 306 -0.32 -21.16 2.63
CA ARG A 306 -1.36 -20.16 2.36
C ARG A 306 -1.00 -19.22 1.21
N LEU A 307 0.25 -18.78 1.11
CA LEU A 307 0.68 -17.72 0.20
C LEU A 307 1.25 -18.24 -1.14
N SER A 308 1.89 -19.41 -1.14
CA SER A 308 2.54 -19.99 -2.33
C SER A 308 1.63 -20.19 -3.53
N PRO A 309 0.33 -20.58 -3.41
CA PRO A 309 -0.52 -20.76 -4.58
C PRO A 309 -0.69 -19.46 -5.39
N PHE A 310 -0.73 -18.31 -4.72
CA PHE A 310 -0.84 -17.00 -5.36
C PHE A 310 0.47 -16.57 -6.00
N LEU A 311 1.59 -16.72 -5.28
CA LEU A 311 2.95 -16.45 -5.78
C LEU A 311 3.23 -17.22 -7.07
N THR A 312 3.03 -18.55 -7.05
CA THR A 312 3.28 -19.42 -8.21
C THR A 312 2.36 -19.07 -9.36
N LYS A 313 1.06 -18.84 -9.11
CA LYS A 313 0.12 -18.44 -10.15
C LYS A 313 0.53 -17.11 -10.79
N TRP A 314 0.84 -16.10 -10.00
CA TRP A 314 1.15 -14.77 -10.53
C TRP A 314 2.45 -14.76 -11.31
N HIS A 315 3.51 -15.41 -10.84
CA HIS A 315 4.73 -15.53 -11.66
C HIS A 315 4.48 -16.30 -12.95
N ALA A 316 3.70 -17.40 -12.92
CA ALA A 316 3.33 -18.11 -14.15
C ALA A 316 2.55 -17.23 -15.15
N ASP A 317 1.67 -16.34 -14.64
CA ASP A 317 0.96 -15.35 -15.47
C ASP A 317 1.92 -14.29 -16.05
N LEU A 318 3.01 -13.94 -15.34
CA LEU A 318 4.01 -12.95 -15.78
C LEU A 318 5.06 -13.51 -16.74
N THR A 319 5.48 -14.77 -16.58
CA THR A 319 6.59 -15.40 -17.31
C THR A 319 6.52 -15.20 -18.84
N PRO A 320 5.38 -15.39 -19.52
CA PRO A 320 5.30 -15.20 -20.98
C PRO A 320 5.57 -13.77 -21.44
N PHE A 321 5.46 -12.78 -20.55
CA PHE A 321 5.58 -11.36 -20.86
C PHE A 321 6.97 -10.77 -20.56
N LEU A 322 7.84 -11.51 -19.86
CA LEU A 322 9.20 -11.04 -19.52
C LEU A 322 10.00 -10.64 -20.77
N GLN A 323 10.00 -11.49 -21.79
CA GLN A 323 10.71 -11.23 -23.06
C GLN A 323 10.09 -10.09 -23.88
N MET A 324 8.85 -9.71 -23.57
CA MET A 324 8.14 -8.62 -24.26
C MET A 324 8.37 -7.26 -23.59
N ASP A 325 8.82 -7.23 -22.34
CA ASP A 325 9.07 -6.01 -21.58
C ASP A 325 10.47 -5.46 -21.92
N PRO A 326 10.58 -4.30 -22.59
CA PRO A 326 11.87 -3.80 -23.06
C PRO A 326 12.75 -3.20 -21.93
N TYR A 327 12.24 -3.15 -20.70
CA TYR A 327 12.94 -2.56 -19.56
C TYR A 327 13.49 -3.61 -18.59
N THR A 328 13.16 -4.88 -18.79
CA THR A 328 13.56 -5.95 -17.88
C THR A 328 14.56 -6.89 -18.52
N THR A 329 15.49 -7.37 -17.70
CA THR A 329 16.35 -8.51 -18.02
C THR A 329 16.02 -9.69 -17.11
N ILE A 330 14.92 -9.60 -16.35
CA ILE A 330 14.51 -10.64 -15.40
C ILE A 330 14.16 -11.91 -16.19
N THR A 331 14.77 -13.02 -15.78
CA THR A 331 14.51 -14.34 -16.35
C THR A 331 13.48 -15.10 -15.53
N SER A 332 12.92 -16.16 -16.11
CA SER A 332 12.03 -17.08 -15.37
C SER A 332 12.74 -17.70 -14.17
N GLU A 333 14.03 -18.04 -14.30
CA GLU A 333 14.86 -18.57 -13.20
C GLU A 333 14.99 -17.55 -12.05
N GLN A 334 15.19 -16.27 -12.38
CA GLN A 334 15.21 -15.22 -11.35
C GLN A 334 13.85 -15.08 -10.65
N LEU A 335 12.72 -15.20 -11.35
CA LEU A 335 11.40 -15.22 -10.69
C LEU A 335 11.22 -16.44 -9.79
N GLU A 336 11.78 -17.60 -10.13
CA GLU A 336 11.77 -18.78 -9.26
C GLU A 336 12.64 -18.57 -8.01
N ASP A 337 13.80 -17.93 -8.16
CA ASP A 337 14.66 -17.58 -7.03
C ASP A 337 14.00 -16.54 -6.11
N GLU A 338 13.26 -15.58 -6.66
CA GLU A 338 12.41 -14.68 -5.88
C GLU A 338 11.36 -15.43 -5.06
N GLN A 339 10.71 -16.46 -5.61
CA GLN A 339 9.76 -17.27 -4.85
C GLN A 339 10.45 -17.98 -3.68
N LYS A 340 11.60 -18.62 -3.94
CA LYS A 340 12.37 -19.30 -2.90
C LYS A 340 12.80 -18.32 -1.81
N GLN A 341 13.23 -17.11 -2.18
CA GLN A 341 13.62 -16.06 -1.23
C GLN A 341 12.43 -15.63 -0.36
N ILE A 342 11.24 -15.41 -0.95
CA ILE A 342 10.03 -15.06 -0.20
C ILE A 342 9.63 -16.18 0.76
N PHE A 343 9.73 -17.46 0.35
CA PHE A 343 9.45 -18.60 1.23
C PHE A 343 10.42 -18.66 2.42
N GLN A 344 11.71 -18.51 2.17
CA GLN A 344 12.73 -18.45 3.22
C GLN A 344 12.49 -17.26 4.16
N TYR A 345 12.09 -16.11 3.61
CA TYR A 345 11.71 -14.94 4.40
C TYR A 345 10.53 -15.26 5.32
N ILE A 346 9.45 -15.85 4.81
CA ILE A 346 8.25 -16.20 5.61
C ILE A 346 8.63 -17.09 6.79
N GLU A 347 9.44 -18.13 6.57
CA GLU A 347 9.86 -19.03 7.65
C GLU A 347 10.71 -18.32 8.70
N LYS A 348 11.76 -17.61 8.27
CA LYS A 348 12.69 -16.90 9.17
C LYS A 348 11.95 -15.82 9.95
N ARG A 349 11.12 -15.02 9.27
CA ARG A 349 10.31 -13.96 9.86
C ARG A 349 9.29 -14.51 10.86
N LYS A 350 8.58 -15.58 10.51
CA LYS A 350 7.63 -16.25 11.42
C LYS A 350 8.32 -16.73 12.69
N ARG A 351 9.48 -17.39 12.58
CA ARG A 351 10.25 -17.85 13.75
C ARG A 351 10.69 -16.69 14.64
N PHE A 352 11.26 -15.64 14.04
CA PHE A 352 11.63 -14.42 14.76
C PHE A 352 10.45 -13.79 15.50
N LEU A 353 9.30 -13.64 14.82
CA LEU A 353 8.12 -13.03 15.41
C LEU A 353 7.51 -13.88 16.53
N LEU A 354 7.48 -15.21 16.40
CA LEU A 354 7.05 -16.08 17.49
C LEU A 354 7.97 -16.00 18.71
N PHE A 355 9.29 -15.89 18.49
CA PHE A 355 10.27 -15.72 19.57
C PHE A 355 10.07 -14.40 20.32
N GLU A 356 9.97 -13.29 19.60
CA GLU A 356 9.73 -11.96 20.19
C GLU A 356 8.36 -11.91 20.90
N LEU A 357 7.33 -12.50 20.30
CA LEU A 357 5.98 -12.51 20.87
C LEU A 357 5.87 -13.29 22.18
N ALA A 358 6.73 -14.28 22.40
CA ALA A 358 6.79 -15.00 23.67
C ALA A 358 7.36 -14.16 24.83
N ARG A 359 7.96 -13.00 24.51
CA ARG A 359 8.58 -12.07 25.46
C ARG A 359 7.79 -10.77 25.62
N LEU A 360 6.73 -10.60 24.83
CA LEU A 360 5.83 -9.45 24.83
C LEU A 360 4.70 -9.64 25.86
#